data_AF-A0A7W1SX08-F1
#
_entry.id   AF-A0A7W1SX08-F1
#
_cell.length_a   1.000
_cell.length_b   1.000
_cell.length_c   1.000
_cell.angle_alpha   90.00
_cell.angle_beta   90.00
_cell.angle_gamma   90.00
#
_symmetry.space_group_name_H-M   'P 1'
#
loop_
_entity.id
_entity.type
_entity.pdbx_description
1 polymer ?
#
loop_
_entity_poly.entity_id
_entity_poly.type
_entity_poly.pdbx_seq_one_letter_code
_entity_poly.pdbx_strand_id
1 'polypeptide(L)'
;MAAANLHSSKTTESSVDPRESGTQLRPGLWQTINERYPGSMITKSKFIPLARFAKPLKDSTVCLISSCGVHLKRDRPMEVAHPLGDFSFRRVPSDARQPDLIIHQLKYPHDDADVDINVIFPIERLQDLAAEGVIGGLTRNFFSFIGYNMDPERFEATVAEGIARAVDEEERADVALLAPA
;
A
#
# COMPACT_ATOMS: atom_id res chain seq x y z
N MET A 1 -51.42 -25.19 -13.45
CA MET A 1 -50.78 -25.18 -14.79
C MET A 1 -50.34 -23.75 -15.07
N ALA A 2 -49.05 -23.45 -14.90
CA ALA A 2 -48.31 -22.30 -15.46
C ALA A 2 -46.92 -22.30 -14.82
N ALA A 3 -46.01 -23.09 -15.39
CA ALA A 3 -44.59 -23.01 -15.10
C ALA A 3 -44.03 -21.79 -15.83
N ALA A 4 -43.52 -20.80 -15.09
CA ALA A 4 -42.79 -19.69 -15.67
C ALA A 4 -41.30 -20.04 -15.72
N ASN A 5 -40.80 -20.17 -16.94
CA ASN A 5 -39.44 -20.57 -17.28
C ASN A 5 -38.40 -19.59 -16.70
N LEU A 6 -37.58 -20.08 -15.76
CA LEU A 6 -36.28 -19.49 -15.46
C LEU A 6 -35.39 -19.62 -16.71
N HIS A 7 -35.28 -18.55 -17.49
CA HIS A 7 -34.24 -18.43 -18.50
C HIS A 7 -32.89 -18.25 -17.79
N SER A 8 -32.19 -19.36 -17.58
CA SER A 8 -30.76 -19.38 -17.30
C SER A 8 -30.03 -18.87 -18.54
N SER A 9 -29.70 -17.59 -18.57
CA SER A 9 -28.64 -17.09 -19.44
C SER A 9 -27.32 -17.56 -18.81
N LYS A 10 -26.85 -18.74 -19.22
CA LYS A 10 -25.45 -19.13 -19.02
C LYS A 10 -24.59 -18.14 -19.80
N THR A 11 -24.09 -17.12 -19.12
CA THR A 11 -22.94 -16.36 -19.60
C THR A 11 -21.82 -17.37 -19.74
N THR A 12 -21.35 -17.59 -20.97
CA THR A 12 -20.18 -18.40 -21.26
C THR A 12 -18.97 -17.75 -20.59
N GLU A 13 -18.64 -18.20 -19.39
CA GLU A 13 -17.39 -17.85 -18.73
C GLU A 13 -16.26 -18.41 -19.59
N SER A 14 -15.51 -17.50 -20.20
CA SER A 14 -14.24 -17.78 -20.87
C SER A 14 -13.34 -18.56 -19.90
N SER A 15 -13.02 -19.82 -20.25
CA SER A 15 -12.15 -20.71 -19.49
C SER A 15 -10.65 -20.36 -19.59
N VAL A 16 -10.32 -19.19 -20.12
CA VAL A 16 -8.94 -18.73 -20.25
C VAL A 16 -8.46 -18.25 -18.89
N ASP A 17 -7.30 -18.72 -18.48
CA ASP A 17 -6.66 -18.29 -17.24
C ASP A 17 -6.54 -16.76 -17.24
N PRO A 18 -7.06 -16.05 -16.22
CA PRO A 18 -7.01 -14.60 -16.14
C PRO A 18 -5.59 -14.01 -16.24
N ARG A 19 -4.56 -14.82 -15.93
CA ARG A 19 -3.14 -14.46 -16.09
C ARG A 19 -2.70 -14.44 -17.56
N GLU A 20 -3.37 -15.18 -18.42
CA GLU A 20 -3.10 -15.24 -19.87
C GLU A 20 -3.93 -14.24 -20.67
N SER A 21 -5.15 -13.92 -20.21
CA SER A 21 -6.04 -12.97 -20.88
C SER A 21 -5.87 -11.52 -20.40
N GLY A 22 -5.14 -11.30 -19.29
CA GLY A 22 -5.04 -9.99 -18.63
C GLY A 22 -6.38 -9.46 -18.10
N THR A 23 -7.43 -10.28 -18.11
CA THR A 23 -8.78 -9.90 -17.69
C THR A 23 -9.00 -10.39 -16.27
N GLN A 24 -8.38 -9.72 -15.30
CA GLN A 24 -8.50 -10.08 -13.88
C GLN A 24 -9.93 -9.88 -13.33
N LEU A 25 -10.74 -9.03 -13.97
CA LEU A 25 -12.10 -8.71 -13.56
C LEU A 25 -13.10 -9.11 -14.64
N ARG A 26 -14.22 -9.73 -14.24
CA ARG A 26 -15.35 -9.96 -15.15
C ARG A 26 -15.86 -8.60 -15.70
N PRO A 27 -16.28 -8.53 -16.97
CA PRO A 27 -16.88 -7.31 -17.52
C PRO A 27 -18.02 -6.80 -16.61
N GLY A 28 -18.06 -5.48 -16.36
CA GLY A 28 -19.07 -4.88 -15.48
C GLY A 28 -18.73 -4.87 -14.00
N LEU A 29 -17.76 -5.67 -13.52
CA LEU A 29 -17.42 -5.73 -12.10
C LEU A 29 -16.88 -4.40 -11.56
N TRP A 30 -16.12 -3.67 -12.38
CA TRP A 30 -15.61 -2.34 -12.04
C TRP A 30 -16.76 -1.37 -11.72
N GLN A 31 -17.79 -1.35 -12.57
CA GLN A 31 -18.97 -0.51 -12.40
C GLN A 31 -19.76 -0.94 -11.15
N THR A 32 -20.01 -2.24 -10.97
CA THR A 32 -20.74 -2.75 -9.81
C THR A 32 -20.03 -2.44 -8.48
N ILE A 33 -18.70 -2.56 -8.42
CA ILE A 33 -17.95 -2.19 -7.21
C ILE A 33 -18.06 -0.69 -6.95
N ASN A 34 -17.89 0.15 -7.97
CA ASN A 34 -17.98 1.59 -7.81
C ASN A 34 -19.39 2.08 -7.44
N GLU A 35 -20.44 1.42 -7.92
CA GLU A 35 -21.83 1.70 -7.51
C GLU A 35 -22.05 1.37 -6.03
N ARG A 36 -21.51 0.23 -5.56
CA ARG A 36 -21.66 -0.22 -4.18
C ARG A 36 -20.76 0.55 -3.20
N TYR A 37 -19.60 0.99 -3.68
CA TYR A 37 -18.59 1.72 -2.93
C TYR A 37 -18.12 2.92 -3.76
N PRO A 38 -18.89 4.01 -3.80
CA PRO A 38 -18.51 5.21 -4.55
C PRO A 38 -17.12 5.70 -4.15
N GLY A 39 -16.23 5.86 -5.13
CA GLY A 39 -14.85 6.30 -4.90
C GLY A 39 -13.82 5.19 -4.63
N SER A 40 -14.25 3.93 -4.49
CA SER A 40 -13.35 2.78 -4.34
C SER A 40 -12.58 2.45 -5.62
N MET A 41 -13.08 2.88 -6.78
CA MET A 41 -12.50 2.62 -8.08
C MET A 41 -12.00 3.94 -8.69
N ILE A 42 -10.74 4.28 -8.41
CA ILE A 42 -10.12 5.53 -8.84
C ILE A 42 -9.58 5.37 -10.26
N THR A 43 -10.01 6.23 -11.17
CA THR A 43 -9.39 6.38 -12.49
C THR A 43 -8.80 7.78 -12.63
N LYS A 44 -7.49 7.89 -12.87
CA LYS A 44 -6.86 9.16 -13.25
C LYS A 44 -6.65 9.20 -14.75
N SER A 45 -7.11 10.29 -15.38
CA SER A 45 -6.93 10.52 -16.82
C SER A 45 -5.48 10.83 -17.19
N LYS A 46 -4.68 11.33 -16.22
CA LYS A 46 -3.27 11.64 -16.39
C LYS A 46 -2.42 10.42 -16.08
N PHE A 47 -1.71 9.92 -17.10
CA PHE A 47 -0.66 8.92 -16.92
C PHE A 47 0.53 9.54 -16.17
N ILE A 48 0.98 8.90 -15.09
CA ILE A 48 2.18 9.29 -14.35
C ILE A 48 3.21 8.16 -14.57
N PRO A 49 4.23 8.37 -15.42
CA PRO A 49 5.26 7.36 -15.60
C PRO A 49 6.04 7.19 -14.29
N LEU A 50 6.30 5.94 -13.89
CA LEU A 50 7.25 5.67 -12.82
C LEU A 50 8.62 6.21 -13.23
N ALA A 51 9.30 6.87 -12.29
CA ALA A 51 10.65 7.38 -12.52
C ALA A 51 11.58 6.22 -12.92
N ARG A 52 12.40 6.44 -13.95
CA ARG A 52 13.36 5.43 -14.40
C ARG A 52 14.48 5.32 -13.36
N PHE A 53 14.57 4.17 -12.70
CA PHE A 53 15.67 3.87 -11.79
C PHE A 53 16.95 3.61 -12.59
N ALA A 54 17.95 4.49 -12.45
CA ALA A 54 19.18 4.47 -13.25
C ALA A 54 20.46 4.25 -12.42
N LYS A 55 20.37 4.42 -11.09
CA LYS A 55 21.51 4.26 -10.18
C LYS A 55 21.69 2.78 -9.81
N PRO A 56 22.93 2.25 -9.72
CA PRO A 56 23.15 0.91 -9.20
C PRO A 56 22.61 0.79 -7.77
N LEU A 57 21.91 -0.31 -7.48
CA LEU A 57 21.24 -0.51 -6.19
C LEU A 57 22.18 -0.37 -4.98
N LYS A 58 23.39 -0.93 -5.09
CA LYS A 58 24.46 -0.84 -4.09
C LYS A 58 24.93 0.59 -3.77
N ASP A 59 24.61 1.55 -4.63
CA ASP A 59 24.95 2.96 -4.46
C ASP A 59 23.69 3.78 -4.09
N SER A 60 22.51 3.16 -4.03
CA SER A 60 21.21 3.81 -3.82
C SER A 60 20.78 3.81 -2.36
N THR A 61 20.30 4.98 -1.90
CA THR A 61 19.56 5.13 -0.65
C THR A 61 18.10 4.75 -0.87
N VAL A 62 17.62 3.78 -0.10
CA VAL A 62 16.26 3.22 -0.22
C VAL A 62 15.34 3.76 0.87
N CYS A 63 14.13 4.16 0.48
CA CYS A 63 13.04 4.50 1.39
C CYS A 63 11.93 3.46 1.33
N LEU A 64 11.41 3.00 2.46
CA LEU A 64 10.21 2.18 2.53
C LEU A 64 8.97 3.07 2.74
N ILE A 65 7.94 2.83 1.94
CA ILE A 65 6.61 3.40 2.09
C ILE A 65 5.61 2.24 2.14
N SER A 66 4.81 2.17 3.20
CA SER A 66 3.88 1.06 3.41
C SER A 66 2.49 1.49 3.88
N SER A 67 1.47 0.78 3.44
CA SER A 67 0.07 0.96 3.87
C SER A 67 -0.32 0.06 5.07
N CYS A 68 0.68 -0.44 5.81
CA CYS A 68 0.51 -1.42 6.88
C CYS A 68 -0.05 -0.85 8.19
N GLY A 69 0.04 0.45 8.43
CA GLY A 69 -0.35 1.07 9.71
C GLY A 69 0.65 0.86 10.86
N VAL A 70 1.89 0.45 10.55
CA VAL A 70 2.98 0.30 11.53
C VAL A 70 3.51 1.65 11.97
N HIS A 71 3.73 1.83 13.27
CA HIS A 71 4.40 3.03 13.81
C HIS A 71 5.08 2.73 15.14
N LEU A 72 5.78 3.72 15.72
CA LEU A 72 6.39 3.55 17.03
C LEU A 72 5.33 3.54 18.12
N LYS A 73 5.48 2.68 19.13
CA LYS A 73 4.58 2.60 20.31
C LYS A 73 4.36 3.93 21.04
N ARG A 74 5.32 4.85 20.94
CA ARG A 74 5.26 6.18 21.57
C ARG A 74 4.47 7.22 20.77
N ASP A 75 4.23 6.97 19.49
CA ASP A 75 3.52 7.94 18.66
C ASP A 75 2.01 7.90 18.97
N ARG A 76 1.32 8.96 18.56
CA ARG A 76 -0.14 8.97 18.64
C ARG A 76 -0.71 7.85 17.75
N PRO A 77 -1.65 7.04 18.27
CA PRO A 77 -2.32 6.02 17.46
C PRO A 77 -2.96 6.61 16.20
N MET A 78 -2.89 5.86 15.09
CA MET A 78 -3.60 6.18 13.85
C MET A 78 -5.12 6.06 14.01
N GLU A 79 -5.91 6.76 13.20
CA GLU A 79 -7.37 6.71 13.27
C GLU A 79 -7.92 5.55 12.41
N VAL A 80 -8.25 4.44 13.05
CA VAL A 80 -8.67 3.19 12.37
C VAL A 80 -10.19 3.04 12.22
N ALA A 81 -10.99 3.82 12.93
CA ALA A 81 -12.44 3.68 12.99
C ALA A 81 -13.20 4.73 12.15
N HIS A 82 -12.52 5.81 11.75
CA HIS A 82 -13.16 6.86 10.95
C HIS A 82 -13.68 6.31 9.60
N PRO A 83 -14.95 6.60 9.22
CA PRO A 83 -15.59 6.00 8.05
C PRO A 83 -14.88 6.33 6.74
N LEU A 84 -14.18 7.46 6.66
CA LEU A 84 -13.43 7.88 5.47
C LEU A 84 -11.96 7.45 5.46
N GLY A 85 -11.46 6.90 6.56
CA GLY A 85 -10.05 6.55 6.75
C GLY A 85 -9.24 7.60 7.53
N ASP A 86 -7.95 7.28 7.75
CA ASP A 86 -6.93 8.18 8.31
C ASP A 86 -6.25 8.95 7.18
N PHE A 87 -6.14 10.27 7.33
CA PHE A 87 -5.45 11.16 6.38
C PHE A 87 -4.13 11.67 6.94
N SER A 88 -3.51 10.88 7.81
CA SER A 88 -2.18 11.09 8.37
C SER A 88 -1.25 9.91 8.06
N PHE A 89 0.05 10.16 8.16
CA PHE A 89 1.08 9.13 8.09
C PHE A 89 1.99 9.22 9.33
N ARG A 90 2.83 8.21 9.52
CA ARG A 90 3.88 8.19 10.55
C ARG A 90 5.24 8.05 9.89
N ARG A 91 6.22 8.69 10.52
CA ARG A 91 7.64 8.52 10.23
C ARG A 91 8.17 7.47 11.20
N VAL A 92 8.71 6.40 10.65
CA VAL A 92 9.30 5.30 11.43
C VAL A 92 10.81 5.36 11.21
N PRO A 93 11.63 5.56 12.24
CA PRO A 93 13.08 5.51 12.10
C PRO A 93 13.50 4.21 11.42
N SER A 94 14.37 4.28 10.41
CA SER A 94 14.78 3.09 9.66
C SER A 94 15.64 2.12 10.47
N ASP A 95 16.14 2.55 11.63
CA ASP A 95 16.87 1.76 12.62
C ASP A 95 15.96 1.20 13.74
N ALA A 96 14.65 1.47 13.68
CA ALA A 96 13.71 0.92 14.65
C ALA A 96 13.68 -0.62 14.62
N ARG A 97 13.36 -1.21 15.77
CA ARG A 97 13.27 -2.66 15.95
C ARG A 97 11.83 -3.05 16.25
N GLN A 98 11.44 -4.28 15.91
CA GLN A 98 10.09 -4.80 16.14
C GLN A 98 9.54 -4.53 17.57
N PRO A 99 10.32 -4.66 18.67
CA PRO A 99 9.83 -4.36 20.01
C PRO A 99 9.35 -2.91 20.22
N ASP A 100 9.81 -1.95 19.41
CA ASP A 100 9.43 -0.54 19.47
C ASP A 100 8.21 -0.23 18.59
N LEU A 101 7.81 -1.16 17.72
CA LEU A 101 6.78 -0.98 16.71
C LEU A 101 5.43 -1.56 17.18
N ILE A 102 4.37 -0.97 16.66
CA ILE A 102 2.99 -1.42 16.84
C ILE A 102 2.22 -1.33 15.52
N ILE A 103 1.36 -2.31 15.28
CA ILE A 103 0.44 -2.34 14.14
C ILE A 103 -0.88 -1.71 14.60
N HIS A 104 -1.36 -0.70 13.88
CA HIS A 104 -2.68 -0.11 14.15
C HIS A 104 -3.52 -0.12 12.89
N GLN A 105 -4.16 -1.26 12.65
CA GLN A 105 -5.01 -1.53 11.51
C GLN A 105 -6.08 -2.56 11.93
N LEU A 106 -7.36 -2.28 11.66
CA LEU A 106 -8.47 -3.16 12.07
C LEU A 106 -8.99 -4.08 10.95
N LYS A 107 -8.42 -3.97 9.74
CA LYS A 107 -9.05 -4.50 8.51
C LYS A 107 -8.48 -5.84 8.04
N TYR A 108 -7.45 -6.36 8.70
CA TYR A 108 -6.94 -7.71 8.52
C TYR A 108 -6.43 -8.28 9.85
N PRO A 109 -6.48 -9.61 10.05
CA PRO A 109 -5.84 -10.25 11.20
C PRO A 109 -4.31 -10.13 11.04
N HIS A 110 -3.64 -9.65 12.07
CA HIS A 110 -2.19 -9.37 12.03
C HIS A 110 -1.37 -10.29 12.94
N ASP A 111 -1.91 -11.45 13.32
CA ASP A 111 -1.24 -12.41 14.22
C ASP A 111 0.15 -12.82 13.71
N ASP A 112 0.27 -13.10 12.40
CA ASP A 112 1.56 -13.44 11.79
C ASP A 112 2.53 -12.25 11.79
N ALA A 113 2.01 -11.03 11.60
CA ALA A 113 2.82 -9.81 11.62
C ALA A 113 3.22 -9.37 13.04
N ASP A 114 2.47 -9.78 14.06
CA ASP A 114 2.88 -9.61 15.46
C ASP A 114 4.07 -10.52 15.80
N VAL A 115 4.15 -11.70 15.18
CA VAL A 115 5.30 -12.61 15.29
C VAL A 115 6.50 -12.09 14.50
N ASP A 116 6.29 -11.72 13.23
CA ASP A 116 7.32 -11.15 12.37
C ASP A 116 6.80 -9.93 11.62
N ILE A 117 7.22 -8.75 12.09
CA ILE A 117 6.79 -7.47 11.50
C ILE A 117 7.24 -7.34 10.04
N ASN A 118 8.27 -8.08 9.63
CA ASN A 118 8.84 -8.00 8.29
C ASN A 118 7.89 -8.53 7.20
N VAL A 119 6.83 -9.26 7.56
CA VAL A 119 5.80 -9.71 6.63
C VAL A 119 5.06 -8.52 5.99
N ILE A 120 4.82 -7.45 6.76
CA ILE A 120 4.07 -6.26 6.31
C ILE A 120 4.93 -4.99 6.28
N PHE A 121 6.04 -4.98 7.02
CA PHE A 121 6.95 -3.85 7.15
C PHE A 121 8.38 -4.38 7.26
N PRO A 122 9.05 -4.72 6.13
CA PRO A 122 10.34 -5.45 6.05
C PRO A 122 11.55 -4.61 6.51
N ILE A 123 11.44 -3.94 7.65
CA ILE A 123 12.44 -3.03 8.19
C ILE A 123 13.76 -3.73 8.48
N GLU A 124 13.74 -4.89 9.13
CA GLU A 124 14.96 -5.62 9.46
C GLU A 124 15.58 -6.24 8.22
N ARG A 125 14.77 -6.73 7.27
CA ARG A 125 15.28 -7.22 5.98
C ARG A 125 15.96 -6.12 5.17
N LEU A 126 15.45 -4.90 5.22
CA LEU A 126 16.09 -3.75 4.59
C LEU A 126 17.39 -3.33 5.32
N GLN A 127 17.41 -3.41 6.65
CA GLN A 127 18.62 -3.21 7.45
C GLN A 127 19.70 -4.25 7.09
N ASP A 128 19.32 -5.52 6.96
CA ASP A 128 20.22 -6.62 6.56
C ASP A 128 20.82 -6.34 5.17
N LEU A 129 19.99 -5.98 4.18
CA LEU A 129 20.45 -5.65 2.83
C LEU A 129 21.41 -4.45 2.78
N ALA A 130 21.21 -3.44 3.64
CA ALA A 130 22.14 -2.32 3.77
C ALA A 130 23.46 -2.75 4.41
N ALA A 131 23.40 -3.58 5.46
CA ALA A 131 24.59 -4.10 6.13
C ALA A 131 25.43 -5.00 5.21
N GLU A 132 24.79 -5.77 4.34
CA GLU A 132 25.43 -6.61 3.32
C GLU A 132 25.97 -5.82 2.11
N GLY A 133 25.65 -4.53 2.00
CA GLY A 133 26.05 -3.68 0.88
C GLY A 133 25.30 -3.99 -0.44
N VAL A 134 24.16 -4.68 -0.36
CA VAL A 134 23.27 -4.91 -1.51
C VAL A 134 22.60 -3.61 -1.94
N ILE A 135 22.25 -2.77 -0.96
CA ILE A 135 21.79 -1.38 -1.14
C ILE A 135 22.81 -0.41 -0.53
N GLY A 136 22.87 0.81 -1.05
CA GLY A 136 23.82 1.83 -0.58
C GLY A 136 23.48 2.40 0.80
N GLY A 137 22.22 2.28 1.21
CA GLY A 137 21.78 2.65 2.55
C GLY A 137 20.27 2.81 2.64
N LEU A 138 19.82 3.24 3.80
CA LEU A 138 18.41 3.54 4.09
C LEU A 138 18.25 5.03 4.34
N THR A 139 17.07 5.57 4.02
CA THR A 139 16.66 6.89 4.48
C THR A 139 16.60 6.92 6.02
N ARG A 140 16.59 8.12 6.64
CA ARG A 140 16.48 8.24 8.10
C ARG A 140 15.14 7.71 8.60
N ASN A 141 14.09 7.97 7.82
CA ASN A 141 12.74 7.51 8.14
C ASN A 141 12.15 6.72 6.97
N PHE A 142 11.35 5.73 7.34
CA PHE A 142 10.34 5.10 6.53
C PHE A 142 8.97 5.71 6.80
N PHE A 143 8.02 5.48 5.89
CA PHE A 143 6.70 6.07 5.96
C PHE A 143 5.63 4.99 6.01
N SER A 144 4.68 5.15 6.93
CA SER A 144 3.60 4.22 7.12
C SER A 144 2.27 4.96 7.29
N PHE A 145 1.21 4.41 6.69
CA PHE A 145 -0.14 4.95 6.76
C PHE A 145 -1.17 3.80 6.71
N ILE A 146 -2.44 4.12 6.92
CA ILE A 146 -3.54 3.16 6.76
C ILE A 146 -4.02 3.16 5.31
N GLY A 147 -4.00 1.98 4.66
CA GLY A 147 -4.44 1.84 3.27
C GLY A 147 -5.95 2.04 3.04
N TYR A 148 -6.79 1.94 4.07
CA TYR A 148 -8.22 2.19 3.90
C TYR A 148 -8.52 3.68 3.75
N ASN A 149 -9.10 4.03 2.61
CA ASN A 149 -9.44 5.39 2.29
C ASN A 149 -10.69 5.45 1.41
N MET A 150 -11.62 6.37 1.72
CA MET A 150 -12.84 6.61 0.94
C MET A 150 -12.92 8.04 0.37
N ASP A 151 -11.85 8.83 0.49
CA ASP A 151 -11.73 10.19 -0.06
C ASP A 151 -10.36 10.34 -0.76
N PRO A 152 -10.25 9.86 -2.01
CA PRO A 152 -9.00 9.82 -2.75
C PRO A 152 -8.35 11.19 -2.96
N GLU A 153 -9.17 12.23 -3.14
CA GLU A 153 -8.69 13.61 -3.35
C GLU A 153 -8.03 14.14 -2.09
N ARG A 154 -8.68 13.94 -0.93
CA ARG A 154 -8.08 14.32 0.35
C ARG A 154 -6.84 13.49 0.65
N PHE A 155 -6.84 12.19 0.35
CA PHE A 155 -5.65 11.34 0.54
C PHE A 155 -4.46 11.82 -0.29
N GLU A 156 -4.69 12.16 -1.56
CA GLU A 156 -3.67 12.69 -2.44
C GLU A 156 -3.08 13.99 -1.89
N ALA A 157 -3.94 14.96 -1.55
CA ALA A 157 -3.53 16.28 -1.06
C ALA A 157 -2.92 16.29 0.35
N THR A 158 -2.97 15.17 1.08
CA THR A 158 -2.47 15.09 2.47
C THR A 158 -1.38 14.03 2.61
N VAL A 159 -1.76 12.76 2.57
CA VAL A 159 -0.86 11.62 2.84
C VAL A 159 0.12 11.44 1.69
N ALA A 160 -0.37 11.34 0.45
CA ALA A 160 0.49 11.03 -0.69
C ALA A 160 1.46 12.20 -0.99
N GLU A 161 0.96 13.42 -1.09
CA GLU A 161 1.78 14.61 -1.31
C GLU A 161 2.74 14.85 -0.14
N GLY A 162 2.28 14.68 1.10
CA GLY A 162 3.12 14.84 2.29
C GLY A 162 4.27 13.82 2.35
N ILE A 163 4.01 12.55 2.03
CA ILE A 163 5.06 11.53 1.93
C ILE A 163 6.00 11.84 0.77
N ALA A 164 5.47 12.15 -0.42
CA ALA A 164 6.30 12.46 -1.59
C ALA A 164 7.26 13.63 -1.33
N ARG A 165 6.76 14.68 -0.69
CA ARG A 165 7.56 15.84 -0.29
C ARG A 165 8.62 15.47 0.74
N ALA A 166 8.28 14.72 1.78
CA ALA A 166 9.25 14.29 2.78
C ALA A 166 10.36 13.40 2.18
N VAL A 167 9.98 12.50 1.26
CA VAL A 167 10.92 11.61 0.57
C VAL A 167 11.89 12.39 -0.33
N ASP A 168 11.39 13.36 -1.10
CA ASP A 168 12.20 14.14 -2.04
C ASP A 168 13.04 15.23 -1.35
N GLU A 169 12.44 16.00 -0.44
CA GLU A 169 13.07 17.18 0.13
C GLU A 169 13.97 16.84 1.33
N GLU A 170 13.54 15.92 2.19
CA GLU A 170 14.18 15.64 3.48
C GLU A 170 15.01 14.36 3.48
N GLU A 171 14.43 13.26 3.00
CA GLU A 171 15.09 11.95 3.03
C GLU A 171 16.05 11.73 1.84
N ARG A 172 15.81 12.45 0.72
CA ARG A 172 16.64 12.41 -0.49
C ARG A 172 16.84 10.97 -1.00
N ALA A 173 15.76 10.19 -1.04
CA ALA A 173 15.81 8.79 -1.47
C ALA A 173 16.14 8.69 -2.98
N ASP A 174 17.00 7.76 -3.36
CA ASP A 174 17.22 7.42 -4.77
C ASP A 174 16.09 6.52 -5.31
N VAL A 175 15.47 5.74 -4.41
CA VAL A 175 14.36 4.83 -4.73
C VAL A 175 13.41 4.69 -3.54
N ALA A 176 12.12 4.66 -3.84
CA ALA A 176 11.07 4.34 -2.87
C ALA A 176 10.51 2.93 -3.16
N LEU A 177 10.60 2.04 -2.17
CA LEU A 177 9.95 0.75 -2.17
C LEU A 177 8.53 0.90 -1.63
N LEU A 178 7.54 0.58 -2.46
CA LEU A 178 6.13 0.57 -2.06
C LEU A 178 5.76 -0.86 -1.63
N ALA A 179 5.40 -1.04 -0.36
CA ALA A 179 5.01 -2.33 0.20
C ALA A 179 3.58 -2.28 0.76
N PRO A 180 2.58 -2.84 0.05
CA PRO A 180 1.24 -2.98 0.61
C PRO A 180 1.24 -4.06 1.70
N ALA A 181 0.32 -3.93 2.65
CA ALA A 181 -0.02 -4.97 3.63
C ALA A 181 -1.31 -5.68 3.24
#